data_AF-A0A950F6U5-F1
#
_entry.id   AF-A0A950F6U5-F1
#
_cell.length_a   1.000
_cell.length_b   1.000
_cell.length_c   1.000
_cell.angle_alpha   90.00
_cell.angle_beta   90.00
_cell.angle_gamma   90.00
#
_symmetry.space_group_name_H-M   'P 1'
#
loop_
_entity.id
_entity.type
_entity.pdbx_description
1 polymer ?
#
loop_
_entity_poly.entity_id
_entity_poly.type
_entity_poly.pdbx_seq_one_letter_code
_entity_poly.pdbx_strand_id
1 'polypeptide(L)'
;KTPGSGEERRNRYQELPLLAAHDAVKFVICSRSDYEWSRAKLAELALPAGCMVFFSPSHEELAARELADWILADRLPVRMQIQLHKYLWGNVPGR
;
A
#
# COMPACT_ATOMS: atom_id res chain seq x y z
N LYS A 1 -5.67 -0.01 -5.20
CA LYS A 1 -6.14 1.29 -4.68
C LYS A 1 -7.15 1.03 -3.59
N THR A 2 -7.06 1.74 -2.48
CA THR A 2 -7.93 1.58 -1.32
C THR A 2 -9.24 2.34 -1.51
N PRO A 3 -10.29 2.06 -0.71
CA PRO A 3 -11.56 2.79 -0.75
C PRO A 3 -11.41 4.30 -0.54
N GLY A 4 -10.54 4.72 0.38
CA GLY A 4 -10.28 6.13 0.68
C GLY A 4 -9.79 6.93 -0.53
N SER A 5 -9.16 6.29 -1.52
CA SER A 5 -8.72 6.97 -2.74
C SER A 5 -9.84 7.20 -3.76
N GLY A 6 -11.05 6.67 -3.55
CA GLY A 6 -12.17 6.70 -4.50
C GLY A 6 -11.98 5.84 -5.76
N GLU A 7 -10.86 5.13 -5.89
CA GLU A 7 -10.46 4.42 -7.11
C GLU A 7 -10.38 2.91 -6.94
N GLU A 8 -10.96 2.37 -5.86
CA GLU A 8 -11.01 0.93 -5.59
C GLU A 8 -11.55 0.13 -6.79
N ARG A 9 -12.61 0.64 -7.44
CA ARG A 9 -13.26 0.00 -8.59
C ARG A 9 -12.37 -0.10 -9.83
N ARG A 10 -11.28 0.67 -9.91
CA ARG A 10 -10.31 0.60 -11.02
C ARG A 10 -9.24 -0.47 -10.82
N ASN A 11 -9.22 -1.16 -9.68
CA ASN A 11 -8.28 -2.26 -9.45
C ASN A 11 -8.58 -3.43 -10.37
N ARG A 12 -7.55 -3.89 -11.09
CA ARG A 12 -7.65 -5.01 -12.03
C ARG A 12 -7.25 -6.32 -11.36
N TYR A 13 -8.08 -6.80 -10.43
CA TYR A 13 -7.76 -7.98 -9.61
C TYR A 13 -7.50 -9.25 -10.45
N GLN A 14 -8.13 -9.36 -11.62
CA GLN A 14 -7.92 -10.44 -12.59
C GLN A 14 -6.48 -10.53 -13.13
N GLU A 15 -5.68 -9.47 -13.00
CA GLU A 15 -4.28 -9.45 -13.45
C GLU A 15 -3.32 -9.91 -12.36
N LEU A 16 -3.75 -10.00 -11.09
CA LEU A 16 -2.88 -10.42 -9.97
C LEU A 16 -2.29 -11.83 -10.12
N PRO A 17 -3.00 -12.83 -10.70
CA PRO A 17 -2.40 -14.13 -10.97
C PRO A 17 -1.26 -14.11 -12.01
N LEU A 18 -1.09 -13.02 -12.76
CA LEU A 18 -0.03 -12.86 -13.75
C LEU A 18 1.28 -12.35 -13.13
N LEU A 19 1.27 -11.97 -11.84
CA LEU A 19 2.44 -11.49 -11.14
C LEU A 19 3.45 -12.61 -10.91
N ALA A 20 4.73 -12.26 -10.94
CA ALA A 20 5.86 -13.11 -10.59
C ALA A 20 6.39 -12.75 -9.19
N ALA A 21 7.29 -13.59 -8.67
CA ALA A 21 7.90 -13.39 -7.35
C ALA A 21 8.71 -12.09 -7.22
N HIS A 22 9.19 -11.51 -8.34
CA HIS A 22 9.95 -10.25 -8.33
C HIS A 22 9.05 -9.02 -8.48
N ASP A 23 7.76 -9.20 -8.73
CA ASP A 23 6.81 -8.10 -8.79
C ASP A 23 6.41 -7.62 -7.39
N ALA A 24 5.86 -6.41 -7.35
CA ALA A 24 5.40 -5.81 -6.11
C ALA A 24 3.97 -5.28 -6.23
N VAL A 25 3.17 -5.51 -5.19
CA VAL A 25 1.85 -4.91 -5.02
C VAL A 25 1.97 -3.80 -3.98
N LYS A 26 1.50 -2.60 -4.31
CA LYS A 26 1.52 -1.46 -3.40
C LYS A 26 0.12 -0.99 -3.03
N PHE A 27 -0.15 -0.96 -1.73
CA PHE A 27 -1.29 -0.29 -1.13
C PHE A 27 -0.87 1.12 -0.69
N VAL A 28 -1.60 2.12 -1.15
CA VAL A 28 -1.48 3.50 -0.65
C VAL A 28 -2.62 3.68 0.36
N ILE A 29 -2.27 3.93 1.62
CA ILE A 29 -3.18 3.94 2.76
C ILE A 29 -3.50 5.38 3.13
N CYS A 30 -4.77 5.78 3.03
CA CYS A 30 -5.22 7.13 3.36
C CYS A 30 -5.69 7.29 4.81
N SER A 31 -6.07 6.20 5.49
CA SER A 31 -6.67 6.26 6.84
C SER A 31 -6.59 4.92 7.58
N ARG A 32 -7.04 4.88 8.84
CA ARG A 32 -7.17 3.62 9.58
C ARG A 32 -8.15 2.64 8.92
N SER A 33 -9.26 3.13 8.37
CA SER A 33 -10.23 2.29 7.65
C SER A 33 -9.60 1.65 6.41
N ASP A 34 -8.78 2.40 5.67
CA ASP A 34 -8.01 1.88 4.54
C ASP A 34 -6.98 0.84 4.96
N TYR A 35 -6.35 1.02 6.13
CA TYR A 35 -5.41 0.05 6.68
C TYR A 35 -6.11 -1.28 6.98
N GLU A 36 -7.24 -1.25 7.70
CA GLU A 36 -8.01 -2.46 8.02
C GLU A 36 -8.51 -3.16 6.76
N TRP A 37 -9.04 -2.39 5.80
CA TRP A 37 -9.45 -2.92 4.50
C TRP A 37 -8.27 -3.56 3.77
N SER A 38 -7.09 -2.91 3.77
CA SER A 38 -5.91 -3.43 3.08
C SER A 38 -5.38 -4.70 3.75
N ARG A 39 -5.48 -4.80 5.07
CA ARG A 39 -5.11 -6.00 5.84
C ARG A 39 -6.00 -7.18 5.47
N ALA A 40 -7.32 -6.96 5.45
CA ALA A 40 -8.30 -7.97 5.03
C ALA A 40 -8.09 -8.36 3.56
N LYS A 41 -7.94 -7.36 2.68
CA LYS A 41 -7.73 -7.57 1.25
C LYS A 41 -6.45 -8.38 0.98
N LEU A 42 -5.36 -8.09 1.67
CA LEU A 42 -4.11 -8.83 1.52
C LEU A 42 -4.29 -10.33 1.80
N ALA A 43 -5.10 -10.69 2.79
CA ALA A 43 -5.41 -12.09 3.09
C ALA A 43 -6.23 -12.76 1.96
N GLU A 44 -7.03 -11.99 1.22
CA GLU A 44 -7.85 -12.48 0.10
C GLU A 44 -7.10 -12.60 -1.22
N LEU A 45 -6.11 -11.73 -1.50
CA LEU A 45 -5.53 -11.58 -2.84
C LEU A 45 -4.65 -12.75 -3.34
N ALA A 46 -4.43 -13.79 -2.53
CA ALA A 46 -3.69 -15.00 -2.90
C ALA A 46 -2.44 -14.73 -3.77
N LEU A 47 -1.62 -13.77 -3.34
CA LEU A 47 -0.47 -13.31 -4.13
C LEU A 47 0.57 -14.43 -4.28
N PRO A 48 1.31 -14.47 -5.41
CA PRO A 48 2.38 -15.43 -5.62
C PRO A 48 3.40 -15.40 -4.49
N ALA A 49 3.94 -16.57 -4.13
CA ALA A 49 5.00 -16.65 -3.14
C ALA A 49 6.21 -15.80 -3.56
N GLY A 50 6.71 -14.98 -2.62
CA GLY A 50 7.81 -14.05 -2.86
C GLY A 50 7.39 -12.67 -3.39
N CYS A 51 6.15 -12.50 -3.87
CA CYS A 51 5.66 -11.20 -4.30
C CYS A 51 5.72 -10.19 -3.16
N MET A 52 6.35 -9.04 -3.42
CA MET A 52 6.59 -8.04 -2.40
C MET A 52 5.35 -7.16 -2.19
N VAL A 53 4.90 -7.02 -0.94
CA VAL A 53 3.77 -6.15 -0.63
C VAL A 53 4.25 -4.90 0.08
N PHE A 54 3.92 -3.74 -0.48
CA PHE A 54 4.21 -2.44 0.10
C PHE A 54 2.96 -1.79 0.69
N PHE A 55 3.07 -1.34 1.92
CA PHE A 55 2.13 -0.39 2.51
C PHE A 55 2.81 0.99 2.54
N SER A 56 2.18 1.95 1.87
CA SER A 56 2.66 3.33 1.79
C SER A 56 1.61 4.26 2.35
N PRO A 57 1.97 5.20 3.25
CA PRO A 57 1.03 6.23 3.65
C PRO A 57 0.76 7.15 2.45
N SER A 58 -0.48 7.61 2.29
CA SER A 58 -0.77 8.74 1.40
C SER A 58 -0.13 9.99 2.01
N HIS A 59 0.56 10.77 1.18
CA HIS A 59 1.19 12.02 1.62
C HIS A 59 0.13 13.01 2.11
N GLU A 60 0.41 13.72 3.20
CA GLU A 60 -0.48 14.69 3.88
C GLU A 60 -1.74 14.10 4.54
N GLU A 61 -2.25 12.94 4.11
CA GLU A 61 -3.45 12.31 4.69
C GLU A 61 -3.15 11.39 5.88
N LEU A 62 -2.01 10.67 5.86
CA LEU A 62 -1.64 9.74 6.92
C LEU A 62 -0.17 9.93 7.31
N ALA A 63 0.10 10.15 8.61
CA ALA A 63 1.47 10.24 9.08
C ALA A 63 2.17 8.89 8.92
N ALA A 64 3.40 8.90 8.39
CA ALA A 64 4.18 7.69 8.18
C ALA A 64 4.39 6.90 9.48
N ARG A 65 4.60 7.60 10.59
CA ARG A 65 4.74 6.99 11.91
C ARG A 65 3.50 6.18 12.32
N GLU A 66 2.30 6.71 12.10
CA GLU A 66 1.07 6.01 12.47
C GLU A 66 0.92 4.70 11.69
N LEU A 67 1.20 4.72 10.39
CA LEU A 67 1.18 3.50 9.59
C LEU A 67 2.24 2.48 10.05
N ALA A 68 3.44 2.95 10.41
CA ALA A 68 4.49 2.08 10.95
C ALA A 68 4.04 1.41 12.25
N ASP A 69 3.46 2.19 13.18
CA ASP A 69 2.97 1.70 14.46
C ASP A 69 1.87 0.63 14.26
N TRP A 70 0.98 0.82 13.28
CA TRP A 70 -0.06 -0.16 12.94
C TRP A 70 0.51 -1.46 12.37
N ILE A 71 1.43 -1.37 11.41
CA ILE A 71 2.09 -2.53 10.81
C ILE A 71 2.84 -3.35 11.88
N LEU A 72 3.54 -2.66 12.79
CA LEU A 72 4.27 -3.29 13.89
C LEU A 72 3.33 -3.97 14.89
N ALA A 73 2.23 -3.30 15.27
CA ALA A 73 1.24 -3.83 16.20
C ALA A 73 0.61 -5.14 15.68
N ASP A 74 0.26 -5.18 14.40
CA ASP A 74 -0.36 -6.36 13.78
C ASP A 74 0.66 -7.39 13.26
N ARG A 75 1.96 -7.07 13.31
CA ARG A 75 3.06 -7.89 12.75
C ARG A 75 2.80 -8.28 11.30
N LEU A 76 2.30 -7.34 10.51
CA LEU A 76 1.88 -7.61 9.14
C LEU A 76 3.09 -7.92 8.25
N PRO A 77 3.08 -8.98 7.42
CA PRO A 77 4.21 -9.38 6.59
C PRO A 77 4.32 -8.52 5.33
N VAL A 78 4.45 -7.21 5.52
CA VAL A 78 4.56 -6.19 4.46
C VAL A 78 5.80 -5.35 4.68
N ARG A 79 6.26 -4.69 3.62
CA ARG A 79 7.28 -3.65 3.72
C ARG A 79 6.60 -2.29 3.75
N MET A 80 7.08 -1.40 4.61
CA MET A 80 6.66 -0.02 4.56
C MET A 80 7.50 0.74 3.53
N GLN A 81 6.85 1.54 2.69
CA GLN A 81 7.51 2.45 1.74
C GLN A 81 6.91 3.85 1.91
N ILE A 82 7.75 4.87 2.11
CA ILE A 82 7.30 6.26 2.05
C ILE A 82 7.48 6.81 0.63
N GLN A 83 6.66 7.79 0.24
CA GLN A 83 6.85 8.53 -1.01
C GLN A 83 8.04 9.49 -0.87
N LEU A 84 9.26 8.96 -0.95
CA LEU A 84 10.49 9.70 -0.68
C LEU A 84 10.62 10.99 -1.51
N HIS A 85 10.14 10.98 -2.76
CA HIS A 85 10.15 12.17 -3.61
C HIS A 85 9.36 13.34 -3.02
N LYS A 86 8.30 13.08 -2.24
CA LYS A 86 7.53 14.13 -1.56
C LYS A 86 8.35 14.78 -0.45
N TYR A 87 9.22 14.02 0.22
CA TYR A 87 10.12 14.57 1.24
C TYR A 87 11.29 15.33 0.64
N LEU A 88 11.80 14.88 -0.51
CA LEU A 88 12.97 15.48 -1.15
C LEU A 88 12.61 16.70 -2.01
N TRP A 89 11.51 16.64 -2.75
CA TRP A 89 11.13 17.64 -3.76
C TRP A 89 9.68 18.13 -3.64
N GLY A 90 8.89 17.63 -2.68
CA GLY A 90 7.50 18.01 -2.53
C GLY A 90 6.62 17.52 -3.69
N ASN A 91 5.62 18.33 -4.07
CA ASN A 91 4.66 18.04 -5.12
C ASN A 91 5.10 18.56 -6.51
N VAL A 92 6.40 18.58 -6.80
CA VAL A 92 6.94 19.10 -8.07
C VAL A 92 6.95 18.01 -9.15
N PRO A 93 6.23 18.18 -10.28
CA PRO A 93 6.27 17.21 -11.38
C PRO A 93 7.66 17.13 -12.04
N GLY A 94 8.11 15.93 -12.38
CA GLY A 94 9.36 15.70 -13.13
C GLY A 94 10.66 15.88 -12.34
N ARG A 95 10.60 15.88 -11.01
CA ARG A 95 11.75 15.97 -10.11
C ARG A 95 11.78 14.80 -9.14
#